data_AF-A0A3M0BIF5-F1
#
_entry.id   AF-A0A3M0BIF5-F1
#
_cell.length_a   1.000
_cell.length_b   1.000
_cell.length_c   1.000
_cell.angle_alpha   90.00
_cell.angle_beta   90.00
_cell.angle_gamma   90.00
#
_symmetry.space_group_name_H-M   'P 1'
#
loop_
_entity.id
_entity.type
_entity.pdbx_description
1 polymer ?
#
loop_
_entity_poly.entity_id
_entity_poly.type
_entity_poly.pdbx_seq_one_letter_code
_entity_poly.pdbx_strand_id
1 'polypeptide(L)'
;MNTGNKLKQLYSYMDQTQNIAKKVYSTLSKYIEETKNLSDKDEVNIFLKNLADNEFNKLYLYLKQNIETINTPIRVPKKGFDTIYKEKLEELIDTLNYLEQKLNEIYKKLEDFQEKLHSKRAENVSFKEFILAEKTEIEDYLKLGVNRILDDKLHFFKEELEKIREIGEPHLVIKFLKEFEKNVNLFIKEQLFMNISGLNRSLKDTLLKKAENYVEKLGIPDQKKHVLLDNLKVFLENYEDIYPLIYFQIPQISEKMFDADLEYSSLLDKFAENINSFRFLSIFLTGIILTLIGIYETLNSDVDMWMILSIVGIFFIFGSLVDALFFNKKYKKVFLQKQEEILIQSLRKNLDEIKTALLLYFYEENQLLIDRINEIINEELEVYSTGGKYLENMKNTIKSLRDEVYDLKSKIKTELS
;
A
#
# COMPACT_ATOMS: atom_id res chain seq x y z
N MET A 1 38.70 0.01 -65.27
CA MET A 1 37.81 -1.16 -65.46
C MET A 1 37.46 -1.35 -66.93
N ASN A 2 37.37 -2.59 -67.43
CA ASN A 2 36.81 -2.90 -68.75
C ASN A 2 35.27 -2.73 -68.73
N THR A 3 34.65 -2.36 -69.87
CA THR A 3 33.22 -2.11 -70.08
C THR A 3 32.32 -3.21 -69.49
N GLY A 4 32.71 -4.48 -69.59
CA GLY A 4 31.94 -5.60 -69.01
C GLY A 4 31.85 -5.57 -67.49
N ASN A 5 32.91 -5.14 -66.79
CA ASN A 5 32.89 -5.01 -65.33
C ASN A 5 32.03 -3.83 -64.88
N LYS A 6 32.13 -2.68 -65.57
CA LYS A 6 31.28 -1.51 -65.31
C LYS A 6 29.80 -1.86 -65.47
N LEU A 7 29.42 -2.54 -66.56
CA LEU A 7 28.04 -2.94 -66.83
C LEU A 7 27.50 -3.88 -65.73
N LYS A 8 28.28 -4.89 -65.32
CA LYS A 8 27.91 -5.81 -64.24
C LYS A 8 27.69 -5.08 -62.92
N GLN A 9 28.54 -4.10 -62.62
CA GLN A 9 28.45 -3.32 -61.40
C GLN A 9 27.26 -2.35 -61.42
N LEU A 10 26.97 -1.73 -62.57
CA LEU A 10 25.76 -0.91 -62.73
C LEU A 10 24.49 -1.72 -62.48
N TYR A 11 24.36 -2.90 -63.10
CA TYR A 11 23.21 -3.78 -62.85
C TYR A 11 23.13 -4.20 -61.38
N SER A 12 24.26 -4.46 -60.72
CA SER A 12 24.28 -4.71 -59.28
C SER A 12 23.75 -3.53 -58.46
N TYR A 13 24.07 -2.28 -58.84
CA TYR A 13 23.54 -1.10 -58.15
C TYR A 13 22.06 -0.85 -58.46
N MET A 14 21.61 -1.11 -59.69
CA MET A 14 20.19 -1.04 -60.07
C MET A 14 19.37 -2.06 -59.26
N ASP A 15 19.83 -3.31 -59.17
CA ASP A 15 19.21 -4.37 -58.36
C ASP A 15 19.15 -3.99 -56.87
N GLN A 16 20.25 -3.49 -56.31
CA GLN A 16 20.29 -3.06 -54.91
C GLN A 16 19.34 -1.89 -54.65
N THR A 17 19.32 -0.90 -55.54
CA THR A 17 18.42 0.27 -55.44
C THR A 17 16.96 -0.17 -55.52
N GLN A 18 16.63 -1.05 -56.47
CA GLN A 18 15.28 -1.57 -56.61
C GLN A 18 14.87 -2.38 -55.37
N ASN A 19 15.77 -3.20 -54.81
CA ASN A 19 15.49 -4.00 -53.62
C ASN A 19 15.22 -3.11 -52.39
N ILE A 20 16.03 -2.06 -52.18
CA ILE A 20 15.78 -1.10 -51.09
C ILE A 20 14.45 -0.38 -51.32
N ALA A 21 14.19 0.10 -52.54
CA ALA A 21 12.93 0.75 -52.89
C ALA A 21 11.71 -0.17 -52.63
N LYS A 22 11.80 -1.46 -52.99
CA LYS A 22 10.78 -2.48 -52.72
C LYS A 22 10.58 -2.73 -51.22
N LYS A 23 11.66 -2.78 -50.43
CA LYS A 23 11.57 -2.88 -48.96
C LYS A 23 10.89 -1.66 -48.34
N VAL A 24 11.22 -0.45 -48.79
CA VAL A 24 10.58 0.78 -48.32
C VAL A 24 9.09 0.74 -48.69
N TYR A 25 8.76 0.39 -49.94
CA TYR A 25 7.39 0.28 -50.41
C TYR A 25 6.55 -0.69 -49.57
N SER A 26 7.05 -1.91 -49.34
CA SER A 26 6.33 -2.92 -48.56
C SER A 26 6.15 -2.50 -47.10
N THR A 27 7.18 -1.89 -46.52
CA THR A 27 7.15 -1.37 -45.14
C THR A 27 6.09 -0.27 -44.99
N LEU A 28 6.08 0.71 -45.90
CA LEU A 28 5.08 1.78 -45.88
C LEU A 28 3.68 1.24 -46.11
N SER A 29 3.50 0.31 -47.06
CA SER A 29 2.21 -0.33 -47.31
C SER A 29 1.66 -1.00 -46.05
N LYS A 30 2.51 -1.73 -45.32
CA LYS A 30 2.15 -2.37 -44.06
C LYS A 30 1.70 -1.33 -43.02
N TYR A 31 2.46 -0.26 -42.81
CA TYR A 31 2.08 0.77 -41.84
C TYR A 31 0.82 1.54 -42.24
N ILE A 32 0.61 1.81 -43.53
CA ILE A 32 -0.63 2.42 -44.02
C ILE A 32 -1.83 1.51 -43.72
N GLU A 33 -1.69 0.20 -43.89
CA GLU A 33 -2.77 -0.75 -43.61
C GLU A 33 -3.04 -0.87 -42.10
N GLU A 34 -2.01 -1.02 -41.29
CA GLU A 34 -2.11 -1.12 -39.83
C GLU A 34 -2.76 0.12 -39.19
N THR A 35 -2.60 1.30 -39.79
CA THR A 35 -3.10 2.56 -39.22
C THR A 35 -4.57 2.87 -39.56
N LYS A 36 -5.17 2.23 -40.58
CA LYS A 36 -6.55 2.49 -41.03
C LYS A 36 -7.61 2.26 -39.95
N ASN A 37 -7.41 1.22 -39.14
CA ASN A 37 -8.40 0.79 -38.15
C ASN A 37 -8.08 1.28 -36.72
N LEU A 38 -7.06 2.12 -36.55
CA LEU A 38 -6.76 2.69 -35.24
C LEU A 38 -7.91 3.58 -34.76
N SER A 39 -8.15 3.62 -33.45
CA SER A 39 -9.17 4.48 -32.87
C SER A 39 -8.73 5.96 -32.92
N ASP A 40 -9.66 6.89 -33.06
CA ASP A 40 -9.36 8.34 -32.94
C ASP A 40 -9.36 8.83 -31.49
N LYS A 41 -9.29 7.91 -30.52
CA LYS A 41 -9.39 8.23 -29.09
C LYS A 41 -8.06 8.64 -28.46
N ASP A 42 -6.94 8.29 -29.09
CA ASP A 42 -5.60 8.44 -28.50
C ASP A 42 -4.69 9.29 -29.39
N GLU A 43 -3.96 10.25 -28.80
CA GLU A 43 -3.06 11.19 -29.50
C GLU A 43 -2.04 10.44 -30.40
N VAL A 44 -1.58 9.27 -29.94
CA VAL A 44 -0.68 8.38 -30.70
C VAL A 44 -1.33 7.91 -32.01
N ASN A 45 -2.56 7.42 -31.95
CA ASN A 45 -3.28 6.91 -33.12
C ASN A 45 -3.59 8.01 -34.12
N ILE A 46 -3.99 9.19 -33.63
CA ILE A 46 -4.25 10.38 -34.46
C ILE A 46 -2.96 10.78 -35.19
N PHE A 47 -1.83 10.84 -34.48
CA PHE A 47 -0.53 11.12 -35.08
C PHE A 47 -0.16 10.07 -36.16
N LEU A 48 -0.31 8.78 -35.86
CA LEU A 48 0.01 7.69 -36.79
C LEU A 48 -0.84 7.74 -38.06
N LYS A 49 -2.14 8.00 -37.95
CA LYS A 49 -3.02 8.20 -39.11
C LYS A 49 -2.58 9.40 -39.95
N ASN A 50 -2.33 10.54 -39.32
CA ASN A 50 -1.85 11.73 -40.02
C ASN A 50 -0.51 11.50 -40.71
N LEU A 51 0.41 10.74 -40.09
CA LEU A 51 1.69 10.39 -40.69
C LEU A 51 1.51 9.45 -41.89
N ALA A 52 0.60 8.47 -41.78
CA ALA A 52 0.27 7.55 -42.85
C ALA A 52 -0.37 8.26 -44.06
N ASP A 53 -1.36 9.12 -43.80
CA ASP A 53 -2.11 9.82 -44.84
C ASP A 53 -1.25 10.85 -45.59
N ASN A 54 -0.33 11.51 -44.89
CA ASN A 54 0.44 12.61 -45.46
C ASN A 54 1.83 12.22 -45.93
N GLU A 55 2.57 11.40 -45.19
CA GLU A 55 3.97 11.11 -45.50
C GLU A 55 4.12 9.72 -46.12
N PHE A 56 3.55 8.68 -45.50
CA PHE A 56 3.68 7.31 -46.01
C PHE A 56 3.03 7.16 -47.37
N ASN A 57 1.79 7.65 -47.54
CA ASN A 57 1.08 7.58 -48.80
C ASN A 57 1.79 8.32 -49.94
N LYS A 58 2.39 9.49 -49.67
CA LYS A 58 3.14 10.24 -50.71
C LYS A 58 4.36 9.44 -51.19
N LEU A 59 5.17 8.93 -50.26
CA LEU A 59 6.35 8.14 -50.60
C LEU A 59 5.97 6.80 -51.25
N TYR A 60 4.91 6.16 -50.75
CA TYR A 60 4.34 4.93 -51.32
C TYR A 60 3.91 5.13 -52.78
N LEU A 61 3.17 6.20 -53.09
CA LEU A 61 2.71 6.49 -54.45
C LEU A 61 3.88 6.77 -55.39
N TYR A 62 4.88 7.53 -54.94
CA TYR A 62 6.11 7.74 -55.69
C TYR A 62 6.81 6.41 -56.03
N LEU A 63 7.00 5.55 -55.03
CA LEU A 63 7.65 4.25 -55.20
C LEU A 63 6.85 3.33 -56.13
N LYS A 64 5.52 3.31 -56.00
CA LYS A 64 4.63 2.51 -56.85
C LYS A 64 4.78 2.85 -58.34
N GLN A 65 5.04 4.11 -58.67
CA GLN A 65 5.19 4.59 -60.04
C GLN A 65 6.60 4.35 -60.60
N ASN A 66 7.63 4.32 -59.74
CA ASN A 66 9.03 4.38 -60.18
C ASN A 66 9.86 3.11 -59.88
N ILE A 67 9.39 2.16 -59.06
CA ILE A 67 10.18 0.96 -58.70
C ILE A 67 10.55 0.09 -59.90
N GLU A 68 9.62 -0.08 -60.84
CA GLU A 68 9.85 -0.97 -62.00
C GLU A 68 10.77 -0.32 -63.04
N THR A 69 10.87 1.01 -63.07
CA THR A 69 11.71 1.72 -64.03
C THR A 69 13.19 1.68 -63.65
N ILE A 70 13.52 1.54 -62.36
CA ILE A 70 14.90 1.46 -61.84
C ILE A 70 15.71 0.35 -62.52
N ASN A 71 15.07 -0.79 -62.85
CA ASN A 71 15.74 -1.96 -63.40
C ASN A 71 15.55 -2.13 -64.91
N THR A 72 15.13 -1.08 -65.62
CA THR A 72 14.93 -1.13 -67.06
C THR A 72 16.26 -1.41 -67.78
N PRO A 73 16.36 -2.49 -68.59
CA PRO A 73 17.61 -2.85 -69.25
C PRO A 73 18.14 -1.75 -70.16
N ILE A 74 19.44 -1.47 -70.06
CA ILE A 74 20.10 -0.45 -70.86
C ILE A 74 20.58 -1.08 -72.17
N ARG A 75 20.10 -0.57 -73.32
CA ARG A 75 20.66 -0.92 -74.63
C ARG A 75 21.87 -0.04 -74.92
N VAL A 76 23.06 -0.65 -75.01
CA VAL A 76 24.30 0.10 -75.13
C VAL A 76 24.91 0.01 -76.53
N PRO A 77 25.11 1.12 -77.25
CA PRO A 77 26.03 1.20 -78.39
C PRO A 77 27.50 1.29 -77.94
N LYS A 78 28.44 0.67 -78.67
CA LYS A 78 29.89 0.67 -78.34
C LYS A 78 30.53 2.07 -78.20
N LYS A 79 29.93 3.12 -78.77
CA LYS A 79 30.31 4.53 -78.58
C LYS A 79 29.30 5.20 -77.65
N GLY A 80 29.77 5.92 -76.62
CA GLY A 80 28.91 6.65 -75.68
C GLY A 80 28.51 5.89 -74.41
N PHE A 81 29.05 4.67 -74.18
CA PHE A 81 28.75 3.89 -72.97
C PHE A 81 29.10 4.63 -71.68
N ASP A 82 30.26 5.29 -71.59
CA ASP A 82 30.67 5.98 -70.37
C ASP A 82 29.73 7.13 -70.01
N THR A 83 29.13 7.80 -71.01
CA THR A 83 28.10 8.83 -70.81
C THR A 83 26.83 8.21 -70.24
N ILE A 84 26.29 7.17 -70.89
CA ILE A 84 25.08 6.47 -70.44
C ILE A 84 25.27 5.84 -69.05
N TYR A 85 26.46 5.29 -68.78
CA TYR A 85 26.82 4.72 -67.48
C TYR A 85 26.77 5.78 -66.38
N LYS A 86 27.36 6.96 -66.61
CA LYS A 86 27.32 8.07 -65.65
C LYS A 86 25.91 8.59 -65.44
N GLU A 87 25.16 8.85 -66.51
CA GLU A 87 23.76 9.28 -66.45
C GLU A 87 22.92 8.31 -65.62
N LYS A 88 23.12 6.99 -65.79
CA LYS A 88 22.39 5.99 -65.01
C LYS A 88 22.81 5.93 -63.54
N LEU A 89 24.09 6.10 -63.23
CA LEU A 89 24.51 6.21 -61.83
C LEU A 89 23.95 7.49 -61.17
N GLU A 90 23.88 8.59 -61.90
CA GLU A 90 23.27 9.85 -61.46
C GLU A 90 21.77 9.67 -61.18
N GLU A 91 21.01 9.01 -62.09
CA GLU A 91 19.60 8.67 -61.86
C GLU A 91 19.37 7.81 -60.60
N LEU A 92 20.25 6.83 -60.36
CA LEU A 92 20.20 6.01 -59.14
C LEU A 92 20.49 6.85 -57.89
N ILE A 93 21.47 7.75 -57.95
CA ILE A 93 21.77 8.69 -56.85
C ILE A 93 20.58 9.60 -56.58
N ASP A 94 19.92 10.13 -57.61
CA ASP A 94 18.76 11.01 -57.44
C ASP A 94 17.58 10.27 -56.80
N THR A 95 17.35 9.03 -57.21
CA THR A 95 16.36 8.15 -56.58
C THR A 95 16.69 7.94 -55.10
N LEU A 96 17.95 7.59 -54.78
CA LEU A 96 18.38 7.34 -53.40
C LEU A 96 18.37 8.63 -52.55
N ASN A 97 18.72 9.79 -53.11
CA ASN A 97 18.61 11.09 -52.45
C ASN A 97 17.15 11.38 -52.07
N TYR A 98 16.20 11.14 -52.99
CA TYR A 98 14.79 11.35 -52.72
C TYR A 98 14.28 10.43 -51.59
N LEU A 99 14.65 9.13 -51.63
CA LEU A 99 14.28 8.18 -50.59
C LEU A 99 14.86 8.57 -49.23
N GLU A 100 16.14 8.90 -49.18
CA GLU A 100 16.81 9.32 -47.96
C GLU A 100 16.16 10.58 -47.37
N GLN A 101 15.89 11.59 -48.19
CA GLN A 101 15.25 12.82 -47.73
C GLN A 101 13.89 12.51 -47.10
N LYS A 102 13.05 11.72 -47.77
CA LYS A 102 11.70 11.40 -47.29
C LYS A 102 11.72 10.52 -46.05
N LEU A 103 12.62 9.54 -45.99
CA LEU A 103 12.80 8.71 -44.80
C LEU A 103 13.33 9.52 -43.62
N ASN A 104 14.22 10.50 -43.85
CA ASN A 104 14.67 11.43 -42.82
C ASN A 104 13.55 12.33 -42.28
N GLU A 105 12.71 12.88 -43.17
CA GLU A 105 11.54 13.67 -42.77
C GLU A 105 10.59 12.84 -41.89
N ILE A 106 10.30 11.60 -42.30
CA ILE A 106 9.49 10.66 -41.51
C ILE A 106 10.15 10.35 -40.16
N TYR A 107 11.44 9.98 -40.17
CA TYR A 107 12.19 9.64 -38.96
C TYR A 107 12.15 10.79 -37.96
N LYS A 108 12.39 12.03 -38.43
CA LYS A 108 12.36 13.21 -37.58
C LYS A 108 10.97 13.45 -36.98
N LYS A 109 9.89 13.30 -37.76
CA LYS A 109 8.52 13.40 -37.22
C LYS A 109 8.23 12.36 -36.15
N LEU A 110 8.72 11.13 -36.32
CA LEU A 110 8.60 10.06 -35.33
C LEU A 110 9.40 10.39 -34.07
N GLU A 111 10.63 10.88 -34.22
CA GLU A 111 11.51 11.29 -33.13
C GLU A 111 10.93 12.47 -32.33
N ASP A 112 10.51 13.55 -33.01
CA ASP A 112 9.90 14.73 -32.38
C ASP A 112 8.62 14.36 -31.59
N PHE A 113 7.77 13.50 -32.15
CA PHE A 113 6.55 13.07 -31.47
C PHE A 113 6.85 12.14 -30.29
N GLN A 114 7.87 11.29 -30.41
CA GLN A 114 8.27 10.41 -29.34
C GLN A 114 8.93 11.17 -28.18
N GLU A 115 9.74 12.18 -28.47
CA GLU A 115 10.30 13.07 -27.45
C GLU A 115 9.19 13.85 -26.72
N LYS A 116 8.16 14.31 -27.46
CA LYS A 116 6.94 14.90 -26.87
C LYS A 116 6.18 13.91 -25.97
N LEU A 117 6.12 12.63 -26.31
CA LEU A 117 5.50 11.60 -25.47
C LEU A 117 6.32 11.26 -24.22
N HIS A 118 7.65 11.17 -24.37
CA HIS A 118 8.55 10.82 -23.26
C HIS A 118 8.71 11.95 -22.25
N SER A 119 8.82 13.20 -22.71
CA SER A 119 8.82 14.38 -21.82
C SER A 119 7.56 14.47 -20.96
N LYS A 120 6.40 14.04 -21.47
CA LYS A 120 5.15 13.92 -20.71
C LYS A 120 5.11 12.79 -19.68
N ARG A 121 6.00 11.79 -19.80
CA ARG A 121 6.09 10.61 -18.91
C ARG A 121 7.22 10.69 -17.89
N ALA A 122 8.36 11.26 -18.28
CA ALA A 122 9.61 11.21 -17.52
C ALA A 122 9.60 12.03 -16.23
N GLU A 123 8.64 12.95 -16.06
CA GLU A 123 8.54 13.79 -14.85
C GLU A 123 7.74 13.16 -13.70
N ASN A 124 7.07 12.02 -13.90
CA ASN A 124 6.14 11.50 -12.89
C ASN A 124 6.59 10.16 -12.27
N VAL A 125 6.86 10.24 -10.97
CA VAL A 125 6.94 9.11 -10.01
C VAL A 125 5.69 8.23 -10.15
N SER A 126 5.78 6.91 -10.01
CA SER A 126 4.58 6.06 -10.11
C SER A 126 3.53 6.43 -9.05
N PHE A 127 2.23 6.18 -9.29
CA PHE A 127 1.20 6.50 -8.30
C PHE A 127 1.50 5.83 -6.95
N LYS A 128 1.99 4.58 -6.96
CA LYS A 128 2.37 3.85 -5.75
C LYS A 128 3.51 4.54 -4.99
N GLU A 129 4.52 5.03 -5.68
CA GLU A 129 5.62 5.79 -5.04
C GLU A 129 5.16 7.17 -4.58
N PHE A 130 4.29 7.84 -5.35
CA PHE A 130 3.69 9.11 -4.97
C PHE A 130 2.87 8.98 -3.68
N ILE A 131 1.98 7.99 -3.60
CA ILE A 131 1.12 7.80 -2.42
C ILE A 131 1.90 7.25 -1.22
N LEU A 132 3.02 6.55 -1.44
CA LEU A 132 3.94 6.15 -0.36
C LEU A 132 4.53 7.35 0.37
N ALA A 133 4.84 8.44 -0.35
CA ALA A 133 5.31 9.68 0.28
C ALA A 133 4.22 10.36 1.14
N GLU A 134 2.96 10.15 0.78
CA GLU A 134 1.78 10.69 1.47
C GLU A 134 1.23 9.75 2.56
N LYS A 135 1.78 8.52 2.65
CA LYS A 135 1.24 7.43 3.48
C LYS A 135 1.15 7.82 4.95
N THR A 136 2.19 8.46 5.49
CA THR A 136 2.23 8.88 6.90
C THR A 136 1.09 9.86 7.23
N GLU A 137 0.78 10.79 6.33
CA GLU A 137 -0.33 11.73 6.52
C GLU A 137 -1.68 11.00 6.57
N ILE A 138 -1.89 10.04 5.68
CA ILE A 138 -3.12 9.23 5.62
C ILE A 138 -3.26 8.37 6.89
N GLU A 139 -2.18 7.72 7.31
CA GLU A 139 -2.17 6.88 8.51
C GLU A 139 -2.38 7.68 9.80
N ASP A 140 -1.80 8.89 9.90
CA ASP A 140 -2.01 9.80 11.02
C ASP A 140 -3.46 10.30 11.08
N TYR A 141 -4.06 10.61 9.93
CA TYR A 141 -5.47 10.98 9.84
C TYR A 141 -6.38 9.84 10.34
N LEU A 142 -6.13 8.61 9.88
CA LEU A 142 -6.87 7.42 10.33
C LEU A 142 -6.71 7.20 11.84
N LYS A 143 -5.49 7.33 12.34
CA LYS A 143 -5.19 7.19 13.77
C LYS A 143 -5.93 8.22 14.61
N LEU A 144 -5.95 9.48 14.20
CA LEU A 144 -6.71 10.54 14.86
C LEU A 144 -8.21 10.26 14.84
N GLY A 145 -8.74 9.79 13.71
CA GLY A 145 -10.14 9.39 13.56
C GLY A 145 -10.53 8.28 14.54
N VAL A 146 -9.75 7.20 14.58
CA VAL A 146 -9.96 6.08 15.49
C VAL A 146 -9.88 6.51 16.95
N ASN A 147 -8.88 7.33 17.31
CA ASN A 147 -8.74 7.87 18.67
C ASN A 147 -9.98 8.65 19.09
N ARG A 148 -10.48 9.54 18.23
CA ARG A 148 -11.69 10.35 18.53
C ARG A 148 -12.94 9.50 18.77
N ILE A 149 -13.07 8.36 18.08
CA ILE A 149 -14.23 7.48 18.22
C ILE A 149 -14.12 6.62 19.48
N LEU A 150 -12.92 6.17 19.82
CA LEU A 150 -12.72 5.15 20.84
C LEU A 150 -12.28 5.69 22.19
N ASP A 151 -11.46 6.74 22.27
CA ASP A 151 -10.75 7.08 23.52
C ASP A 151 -11.72 7.37 24.68
N ASP A 152 -12.76 8.18 24.46
CA ASP A 152 -13.76 8.48 25.51
C ASP A 152 -14.52 7.22 25.96
N LYS A 153 -14.86 6.35 25.02
CA LYS A 153 -15.64 5.13 25.29
C LYS A 153 -14.81 4.06 25.98
N LEU A 154 -13.57 3.87 25.53
CA LEU A 154 -12.61 2.98 26.18
C LEU A 154 -12.27 3.49 27.58
N HIS A 155 -12.11 4.81 27.76
CA HIS A 155 -11.91 5.39 29.09
C HIS A 155 -13.08 5.09 30.01
N PHE A 156 -14.31 5.34 29.56
CA PHE A 156 -15.53 5.03 30.31
C PHE A 156 -15.59 3.55 30.72
N PHE A 157 -15.30 2.62 29.80
CA PHE A 157 -15.27 1.19 30.12
C PHE A 157 -14.15 0.82 31.10
N LYS A 158 -12.98 1.45 31.01
CA LYS A 158 -11.86 1.24 31.95
C LYS A 158 -12.17 1.75 33.36
N GLU A 159 -12.96 2.83 33.49
CA GLU A 159 -13.48 3.31 34.76
C GLU A 159 -14.59 2.40 35.28
N GLU A 160 -15.48 1.94 34.41
CA GLU A 160 -16.56 1.03 34.81
C GLU A 160 -16.01 -0.30 35.35
N LEU A 161 -14.93 -0.82 34.78
CA LEU A 161 -14.23 -2.01 35.30
C LEU A 161 -13.72 -1.85 36.74
N GLU A 162 -13.41 -0.65 37.19
CA GLU A 162 -12.93 -0.42 38.57
C GLU A 162 -14.00 -0.74 39.62
N LYS A 163 -15.28 -0.72 39.24
CA LYS A 163 -16.40 -1.07 40.14
C LYS A 163 -16.32 -2.50 40.66
N ILE A 164 -15.54 -3.39 40.02
CA ILE A 164 -15.28 -4.75 40.51
C ILE A 164 -14.80 -4.73 41.97
N ARG A 165 -13.99 -3.73 42.34
CA ARG A 165 -13.42 -3.56 43.69
C ARG A 165 -14.48 -3.29 44.77
N GLU A 166 -15.67 -2.86 44.38
CA GLU A 166 -16.77 -2.50 45.29
C GLU A 166 -17.78 -3.64 45.47
N ILE A 167 -17.77 -4.66 44.61
CA ILE A 167 -18.80 -5.71 44.56
C ILE A 167 -18.65 -6.71 45.72
N GLY A 168 -17.41 -7.02 46.15
CA GLY A 168 -17.09 -7.82 47.33
C GLY A 168 -17.47 -9.31 47.30
N GLU A 169 -18.43 -9.72 46.46
CA GLU A 169 -18.91 -11.10 46.35
C GLU A 169 -18.58 -11.74 44.98
N PRO A 170 -17.88 -12.89 44.93
CA PRO A 170 -17.42 -13.51 43.68
C PRO A 170 -18.48 -13.78 42.62
N HIS A 171 -19.66 -14.27 43.02
CA HIS A 171 -20.74 -14.56 42.09
C HIS A 171 -21.33 -13.29 41.45
N LEU A 172 -21.34 -12.17 42.21
CA LEU A 172 -21.73 -10.86 41.70
C LEU A 172 -20.66 -10.30 40.74
N VAL A 173 -19.37 -10.54 41.00
CA VAL A 173 -18.27 -10.17 40.07
C VAL A 173 -18.45 -10.89 38.72
N ILE A 174 -18.73 -12.21 38.73
CA ILE A 174 -18.98 -12.97 37.49
C ILE A 174 -20.20 -12.43 36.74
N LYS A 175 -21.29 -12.09 37.46
CA LYS A 175 -22.48 -11.51 36.85
C LYS A 175 -22.19 -10.14 36.23
N PHE A 176 -21.46 -9.28 36.93
CA PHE A 176 -21.01 -7.98 36.44
C PHE A 176 -20.18 -8.12 35.17
N LEU A 177 -19.21 -9.04 35.14
CA LEU A 177 -18.36 -9.25 33.97
C LEU A 177 -19.17 -9.67 32.72
N LYS A 178 -20.16 -10.56 32.87
CA LYS A 178 -21.04 -10.93 31.74
C LYS A 178 -21.85 -9.74 31.22
N GLU A 179 -22.32 -8.89 32.12
CA GLU A 179 -23.05 -7.68 31.75
C GLU A 179 -22.14 -6.65 31.08
N PHE A 180 -20.92 -6.48 31.60
CA PHE A 180 -19.88 -5.64 31.03
C PHE A 180 -19.49 -6.09 29.62
N GLU A 181 -19.23 -7.39 29.41
CA GLU A 181 -18.97 -7.98 28.10
C GLU A 181 -20.09 -7.66 27.10
N LYS A 182 -21.36 -7.82 27.53
CA LYS A 182 -22.52 -7.48 26.71
C LYS A 182 -22.54 -6.00 26.35
N ASN A 183 -22.26 -5.10 27.30
CA ASN A 183 -22.27 -3.65 27.07
C ASN A 183 -21.17 -3.21 26.10
N VAL A 184 -19.94 -3.74 26.24
CA VAL A 184 -18.85 -3.47 25.29
C VAL A 184 -19.21 -3.96 23.89
N ASN A 185 -19.74 -5.18 23.77
CA ASN A 185 -20.16 -5.72 22.47
C ASN A 185 -21.34 -4.98 21.85
N LEU A 186 -22.26 -4.46 22.67
CA LEU A 186 -23.34 -3.58 22.18
C LEU A 186 -22.77 -2.28 21.61
N PHE A 187 -21.80 -1.66 22.29
CA PHE A 187 -21.09 -0.49 21.77
C PHE A 187 -20.39 -0.79 20.44
N ILE A 188 -19.66 -1.91 20.35
CA ILE A 188 -19.00 -2.33 19.11
C ILE A 188 -20.03 -2.49 17.98
N LYS A 189 -21.16 -3.17 18.26
CA LYS A 189 -22.16 -3.48 17.24
C LYS A 189 -22.99 -2.26 16.81
N GLU A 190 -23.34 -1.37 17.73
CA GLU A 190 -24.32 -0.32 17.45
C GLU A 190 -23.68 1.04 17.17
N GLN A 191 -22.57 1.37 17.84
CA GLN A 191 -21.97 2.70 17.76
C GLN A 191 -20.66 2.68 16.95
N LEU A 192 -19.81 1.68 17.16
CA LEU A 192 -18.52 1.63 16.49
C LEU A 192 -18.69 1.48 14.97
N PHE A 193 -19.58 0.58 14.51
CA PHE A 193 -19.81 0.37 13.07
C PHE A 193 -20.33 1.63 12.34
N MET A 194 -21.21 2.42 12.97
CA MET A 194 -21.67 3.68 12.35
C MET A 194 -20.52 4.68 12.19
N ASN A 195 -19.59 4.71 13.12
CA ASN A 195 -18.44 5.61 13.04
C ASN A 195 -17.37 5.10 12.06
N ILE A 196 -17.24 3.78 11.91
CA ILE A 196 -16.34 3.15 10.92
C ILE A 196 -16.74 3.55 9.51
N SER A 197 -18.03 3.56 9.18
CA SER A 197 -18.48 3.96 7.83
C SER A 197 -18.12 5.41 7.51
N GLY A 198 -18.23 6.31 8.49
CA GLY A 198 -17.79 7.70 8.36
C GLY A 198 -16.28 7.84 8.11
N LEU A 199 -15.46 7.02 8.77
CA LEU A 199 -14.02 6.97 8.52
C LEU A 199 -13.67 6.35 7.17
N ASN A 200 -14.31 5.25 6.76
CA ASN A 200 -14.13 4.67 5.43
C ASN A 200 -14.44 5.68 4.32
N ARG A 201 -15.54 6.42 4.45
CA ARG A 201 -15.88 7.49 3.52
C ARG A 201 -14.81 8.58 3.48
N SER A 202 -14.34 9.01 4.65
CA SER A 202 -13.27 10.02 4.75
C SER A 202 -11.96 9.53 4.12
N LEU A 203 -11.63 8.24 4.27
CA LEU A 203 -10.46 7.61 3.65
C LEU A 203 -10.59 7.62 2.13
N LYS A 204 -11.74 7.18 1.60
CA LYS A 204 -12.05 7.20 0.16
C LYS A 204 -11.92 8.62 -0.41
N ASP A 205 -12.51 9.62 0.26
CA ASP A 205 -12.42 11.03 -0.15
C ASP A 205 -10.97 11.55 -0.14
N THR A 206 -10.18 11.15 0.86
CA THR A 206 -8.77 11.53 0.97
C THR A 206 -7.94 10.92 -0.16
N LEU A 207 -8.11 9.62 -0.42
CA LEU A 207 -7.44 8.93 -1.51
C LEU A 207 -7.84 9.49 -2.88
N LEU A 208 -9.12 9.82 -3.08
CA LEU A 208 -9.58 10.46 -4.31
C LEU A 208 -8.87 11.80 -4.53
N LYS A 209 -8.77 12.66 -3.52
CA LYS A 209 -8.07 13.95 -3.64
C LYS A 209 -6.58 13.78 -3.95
N LYS A 210 -5.93 12.80 -3.31
CA LYS A 210 -4.51 12.50 -3.59
C LYS A 210 -4.34 11.97 -5.01
N ALA A 211 -5.26 11.12 -5.48
CA ALA A 211 -5.29 10.66 -6.86
C ALA A 211 -5.58 11.79 -7.86
N GLU A 212 -6.49 12.71 -7.56
CA GLU A 212 -6.76 13.92 -8.37
C GLU A 212 -5.49 14.76 -8.55
N ASN A 213 -4.78 15.05 -7.45
CA ASN A 213 -3.51 15.78 -7.49
C ASN A 213 -2.44 15.05 -8.33
N TYR A 214 -2.38 13.72 -8.22
CA TYR A 214 -1.48 12.91 -9.05
C TYR A 214 -1.85 12.99 -10.53
N VAL A 215 -3.13 12.79 -10.87
CA VAL A 215 -3.63 12.81 -12.25
C VAL A 215 -3.43 14.18 -12.90
N GLU A 216 -3.56 15.27 -12.15
CA GLU A 216 -3.29 16.61 -12.67
C GLU A 216 -1.84 16.81 -13.09
N LYS A 217 -0.90 16.17 -12.39
CA LYS A 217 0.53 16.20 -12.74
C LYS A 217 0.86 15.31 -13.93
N LEU A 218 -0.02 14.39 -14.32
CA LEU A 218 0.19 13.56 -15.50
C LEU A 218 0.16 14.42 -16.77
N GLY A 219 1.16 14.23 -17.65
CA GLY A 219 1.24 14.89 -18.95
C GLY A 219 0.26 14.33 -20.00
N ILE A 220 -0.87 13.75 -19.59
CA ILE A 220 -1.90 13.19 -20.48
C ILE A 220 -2.95 14.25 -20.85
N PRO A 221 -3.69 14.09 -21.96
CA PRO A 221 -4.74 15.04 -22.37
C PRO A 221 -5.85 15.18 -21.32
N ASP A 222 -6.42 16.39 -21.20
CA ASP A 222 -7.46 16.70 -20.20
C ASP A 222 -8.69 15.78 -20.31
N GLN A 223 -9.10 15.41 -21.53
CA GLN A 223 -10.20 14.46 -21.73
C GLN A 223 -9.92 13.10 -21.06
N LYS A 224 -8.66 12.63 -21.08
CA LYS A 224 -8.26 11.38 -20.44
C LYS A 224 -8.12 11.52 -18.94
N LYS A 225 -7.64 12.67 -18.46
CA LYS A 225 -7.69 13.00 -17.03
C LYS A 225 -9.12 12.91 -16.51
N HIS A 226 -10.08 13.51 -17.21
CA HIS A 226 -11.50 13.43 -16.85
C HIS A 226 -12.02 12.00 -16.81
N VAL A 227 -11.78 11.18 -17.86
CA VAL A 227 -12.21 9.77 -17.88
C VAL A 227 -11.59 8.99 -16.73
N LEU A 228 -10.30 9.16 -16.46
CA LEU A 228 -9.61 8.48 -15.37
C LEU A 228 -10.19 8.88 -14.01
N LEU A 229 -10.42 10.18 -13.78
CA LEU A 229 -11.02 10.67 -12.54
C LEU A 229 -12.46 10.19 -12.35
N ASP A 230 -13.25 10.12 -13.41
CA ASP A 230 -14.61 9.58 -13.35
C ASP A 230 -14.58 8.08 -13.03
N ASN A 231 -13.69 7.31 -13.65
CA ASN A 231 -13.51 5.89 -13.32
C ASN A 231 -13.11 5.69 -11.85
N LEU A 232 -12.18 6.51 -11.33
CA LEU A 232 -11.76 6.46 -9.94
C LEU A 232 -12.90 6.81 -8.97
N LYS A 233 -13.72 7.82 -9.30
CA LYS A 233 -14.91 8.19 -8.51
C LYS A 233 -15.91 7.04 -8.47
N VAL A 234 -16.26 6.49 -9.62
CA VAL A 234 -17.19 5.36 -9.74
C VAL A 234 -16.65 4.14 -8.98
N PHE A 235 -15.35 3.85 -9.06
CA PHE A 235 -14.73 2.78 -8.29
C PHE A 235 -14.89 3.00 -6.77
N LEU A 236 -14.52 4.17 -6.26
CA LEU A 236 -14.57 4.46 -4.82
C LEU A 236 -16.01 4.52 -4.27
N GLU A 237 -16.97 5.00 -5.07
CA GLU A 237 -18.40 5.01 -4.72
C GLU A 237 -18.98 3.59 -4.63
N ASN A 238 -18.54 2.68 -5.50
CA ASN A 238 -19.03 1.30 -5.55
C ASN A 238 -18.22 0.33 -4.70
N TYR A 239 -17.09 0.74 -4.13
CA TYR A 239 -16.27 -0.12 -3.27
C TYR A 239 -17.03 -0.42 -1.97
N GLU A 240 -17.41 -1.68 -1.77
CA GLU A 240 -18.16 -2.11 -0.59
C GLU A 240 -17.34 -1.92 0.69
N ASP A 241 -17.98 -1.37 1.73
CA ASP A 241 -17.39 -1.29 3.06
C ASP A 241 -17.48 -2.65 3.75
N ILE A 242 -16.38 -3.39 3.82
CA ILE A 242 -16.30 -4.64 4.58
C ILE A 242 -15.96 -4.29 6.02
N TYR A 243 -16.88 -4.49 6.96
CA TYR A 243 -16.65 -4.14 8.37
C TYR A 243 -15.76 -5.18 9.08
N PRO A 244 -14.84 -4.75 9.96
CA PRO A 244 -14.02 -5.68 10.71
C PRO A 244 -14.85 -6.45 11.73
N LEU A 245 -14.61 -7.75 11.84
CA LEU A 245 -15.20 -8.59 12.88
C LEU A 245 -14.46 -8.37 14.20
N ILE A 246 -14.88 -7.34 14.94
CA ILE A 246 -14.37 -7.05 16.28
C ILE A 246 -15.37 -7.56 17.32
N TYR A 247 -14.89 -8.33 18.28
CA TYR A 247 -15.67 -8.80 19.42
C TYR A 247 -14.84 -8.71 20.69
N PHE A 248 -15.44 -8.27 21.78
CA PHE A 248 -14.82 -8.27 23.09
C PHE A 248 -15.25 -9.50 23.86
N GLN A 249 -14.30 -10.39 24.18
CA GLN A 249 -14.61 -11.60 24.92
C GLN A 249 -13.92 -11.59 26.29
N ILE A 250 -14.69 -11.89 27.33
CA ILE A 250 -14.14 -12.12 28.66
C ILE A 250 -13.80 -13.61 28.79
N PRO A 251 -12.58 -13.97 29.25
CA PRO A 251 -12.24 -15.36 29.53
C PRO A 251 -13.25 -16.00 30.49
N GLN A 252 -13.50 -17.31 30.35
CA GLN A 252 -14.36 -18.01 31.30
C GLN A 252 -13.72 -17.99 32.70
N ILE A 253 -14.32 -17.21 33.60
CA ILE A 253 -13.90 -17.10 34.99
C ILE A 253 -14.75 -18.04 35.83
N SER A 254 -14.08 -19.03 36.45
CA SER A 254 -14.71 -19.94 37.41
C SER A 254 -14.80 -19.30 38.79
N GLU A 255 -15.84 -19.61 39.56
CA GLU A 255 -15.92 -19.23 40.98
C GLU A 255 -14.71 -19.74 41.79
N LYS A 256 -14.09 -20.85 41.36
CA LYS A 256 -12.86 -21.38 41.97
C LYS A 256 -11.68 -20.40 41.92
N MET A 257 -11.67 -19.46 40.97
CA MET A 257 -10.66 -18.40 40.89
C MET A 257 -10.70 -17.50 42.14
N PHE A 258 -11.84 -17.42 42.81
CA PHE A 258 -12.04 -16.63 44.03
C PHE A 258 -11.99 -17.46 45.32
N ASP A 259 -11.63 -18.75 45.23
CA ASP A 259 -11.51 -19.62 46.39
C ASP A 259 -10.12 -19.48 47.04
N ALA A 260 -10.04 -18.57 48.03
CA ALA A 260 -8.83 -18.33 48.81
C ALA A 260 -8.31 -19.59 49.54
N ASP A 261 -9.15 -20.58 49.82
CA ASP A 261 -8.74 -21.78 50.54
C ASP A 261 -7.98 -22.78 49.63
N LEU A 262 -8.03 -22.60 48.30
CA LEU A 262 -7.17 -23.32 47.35
C LEU A 262 -5.72 -22.78 47.36
N GLU A 263 -5.54 -21.46 47.43
CA GLU A 263 -4.21 -20.83 47.45
C GLU A 263 -3.59 -20.88 48.85
N TYR A 264 -4.36 -20.59 49.90
CA TYR A 264 -3.94 -20.66 51.30
C TYR A 264 -4.38 -21.99 51.91
N SER A 265 -3.88 -23.09 51.36
CA SER A 265 -4.28 -24.43 51.79
C SER A 265 -3.77 -24.80 53.19
N SER A 266 -2.66 -24.21 53.64
CA SER A 266 -2.10 -24.48 54.96
C SER A 266 -2.53 -23.44 56.02
N LEU A 267 -2.65 -23.89 57.27
CA LEU A 267 -2.91 -23.02 58.42
C LEU A 267 -1.78 -22.00 58.65
N LEU A 268 -0.54 -22.37 58.29
CA LEU A 268 0.62 -21.49 58.42
C LEU A 268 0.58 -20.32 57.43
N ASP A 269 0.12 -20.56 56.20
CA ASP A 269 -0.02 -19.49 55.20
C ASP A 269 -1.11 -18.49 55.59
N LYS A 270 -2.24 -18.99 56.10
CA LYS A 270 -3.31 -18.15 56.66
C LYS A 270 -2.81 -17.31 57.83
N PHE A 271 -2.06 -17.93 58.73
CA PHE A 271 -1.49 -17.28 59.89
C PHE A 271 -0.50 -16.17 59.48
N ALA A 272 0.43 -16.46 58.57
CA ALA A 272 1.42 -15.52 58.09
C ALA A 272 0.80 -14.23 57.51
N GLU A 273 -0.32 -14.34 56.79
CA GLU A 273 -1.01 -13.18 56.24
C GLU A 273 -1.83 -12.42 57.30
N ASN A 274 -2.40 -13.15 58.25
CA ASN A 274 -3.24 -12.62 59.32
C ASN A 274 -2.45 -11.88 60.43
N ILE A 275 -1.21 -12.28 60.73
CA ILE A 275 -0.36 -11.57 61.70
C ILE A 275 -0.04 -10.13 61.27
N ASN A 276 -0.07 -9.86 59.96
CA ASN A 276 0.12 -8.52 59.42
C ASN A 276 -1.16 -7.66 59.48
N SER A 277 -2.22 -8.12 60.14
CA SER A 277 -3.48 -7.37 60.27
C SER A 277 -3.43 -6.39 61.43
N PHE A 278 -4.07 -5.23 61.27
CA PHE A 278 -4.23 -4.27 62.37
C PHE A 278 -4.93 -4.89 63.58
N ARG A 279 -5.91 -5.78 63.36
CA ARG A 279 -6.62 -6.52 64.42
C ARG A 279 -5.66 -7.38 65.24
N PHE A 280 -4.83 -8.20 64.58
CA PHE A 280 -3.84 -9.02 65.26
C PHE A 280 -2.84 -8.14 66.03
N LEU A 281 -2.24 -7.17 65.36
CA LEU A 281 -1.23 -6.29 65.96
C LEU A 281 -1.77 -5.56 67.18
N SER A 282 -3.01 -5.05 67.12
CA SER A 282 -3.63 -4.33 68.23
C SER A 282 -3.85 -5.22 69.46
N ILE A 283 -4.40 -6.42 69.27
CA ILE A 283 -4.67 -7.37 70.37
C ILE A 283 -3.34 -7.89 70.95
N PHE A 284 -2.40 -8.27 70.08
CA PHE A 284 -1.10 -8.82 70.45
C PHE A 284 -0.26 -7.80 71.22
N LEU A 285 -0.14 -6.56 70.73
CA LEU A 285 0.61 -5.50 71.41
C LEU A 285 -0.04 -5.09 72.74
N THR A 286 -1.37 -5.03 72.80
CA THR A 286 -2.08 -4.79 74.07
C THR A 286 -1.74 -5.87 75.10
N GLY A 287 -1.74 -7.15 74.68
CA GLY A 287 -1.33 -8.26 75.53
C GLY A 287 0.11 -8.13 76.04
N ILE A 288 1.07 -7.80 75.14
CA ILE A 288 2.47 -7.57 75.51
C ILE A 288 2.59 -6.47 76.56
N ILE A 289 1.94 -5.32 76.34
CA ILE A 289 2.01 -4.18 77.25
C ILE A 289 1.46 -4.55 78.63
N LEU A 290 0.30 -5.20 78.69
CA LEU A 290 -0.31 -5.65 79.95
C LEU A 290 0.58 -6.66 80.69
N THR A 291 1.20 -7.60 79.97
CA THR A 291 2.12 -8.57 80.57
C THR A 291 3.39 -7.91 81.11
N LEU A 292 3.99 -6.98 80.36
CA LEU A 292 5.19 -6.28 80.80
C LEU A 292 4.92 -5.41 82.03
N ILE A 293 3.81 -4.66 82.05
CA ILE A 293 3.38 -3.86 83.21
C ILE A 293 3.13 -4.78 84.40
N GLY A 294 2.36 -5.85 84.22
CA GLY A 294 2.03 -6.79 85.28
C GLY A 294 3.28 -7.44 85.89
N ILE A 295 4.23 -7.90 85.08
CA ILE A 295 5.47 -8.53 85.57
C ILE A 295 6.33 -7.52 86.32
N TYR A 296 6.52 -6.32 85.75
CA TYR A 296 7.32 -5.27 86.37
C TYR A 296 6.75 -4.85 87.74
N GLU A 297 5.44 -4.64 87.84
CA GLU A 297 4.80 -4.23 89.08
C GLU A 297 4.71 -5.36 90.12
N THR A 298 4.59 -6.62 89.69
CA THR A 298 4.62 -7.79 90.59
C THR A 298 6.00 -7.99 91.21
N LEU A 299 7.07 -7.68 90.47
CA LEU A 299 8.45 -7.74 91.00
C LEU A 299 8.76 -6.61 92.00
N ASN A 300 8.00 -5.51 91.95
CA ASN A 300 8.21 -4.33 92.78
C ASN A 300 7.17 -4.17 93.90
N SER A 301 6.12 -5.00 93.95
CA SER A 301 5.05 -4.91 94.95
C SER A 301 4.38 -6.26 95.23
N ASP A 302 4.01 -6.53 96.49
CA ASP A 302 3.35 -7.77 96.93
C ASP A 302 1.82 -7.79 96.66
N VAL A 303 1.37 -7.15 95.58
CA VAL A 303 -0.06 -7.03 95.24
C VAL A 303 -0.46 -8.06 94.19
N ASP A 304 -1.26 -9.05 94.59
CA ASP A 304 -1.75 -10.14 93.73
C ASP A 304 -2.44 -9.68 92.43
N MET A 305 -2.98 -8.47 92.43
CA MET A 305 -3.63 -7.86 91.26
C MET A 305 -2.68 -7.71 90.05
N TRP A 306 -1.38 -7.50 90.26
CA TRP A 306 -0.40 -7.38 89.17
C TRP A 306 -0.06 -8.72 88.52
N MET A 307 -0.07 -9.78 89.32
CA MET A 307 0.05 -11.15 88.82
C MET A 307 -1.18 -11.49 87.96
N ILE A 308 -2.38 -11.10 88.39
CA ILE A 308 -3.61 -11.25 87.59
C ILE A 308 -3.51 -10.45 86.27
N LEU A 309 -3.00 -9.21 86.30
CA LEU A 309 -2.80 -8.40 85.10
C LEU A 309 -1.84 -9.06 84.10
N SER A 310 -0.77 -9.69 84.59
CA SER A 310 0.19 -10.45 83.77
C SER A 310 -0.48 -11.62 83.05
N ILE A 311 -1.29 -12.39 83.78
CA ILE A 311 -2.04 -13.53 83.25
C ILE A 311 -3.06 -13.06 82.20
N VAL A 312 -3.75 -11.95 82.45
CA VAL A 312 -4.66 -11.33 81.47
C VAL A 312 -3.90 -10.93 80.20
N GLY A 313 -2.73 -10.29 80.32
CA GLY A 313 -1.90 -9.95 79.17
C GLY A 313 -1.48 -11.18 78.34
N ILE A 314 -1.07 -12.27 79.01
CA ILE A 314 -0.72 -13.54 78.37
C ILE A 314 -1.94 -14.12 77.63
N PHE A 315 -3.13 -14.04 78.23
CA PHE A 315 -4.38 -14.47 77.59
C PHE A 315 -4.68 -13.67 76.31
N PHE A 316 -4.43 -12.36 76.29
CA PHE A 316 -4.54 -11.55 75.06
C PHE A 316 -3.53 -11.95 73.98
N ILE A 317 -2.28 -12.25 74.36
CA ILE A 317 -1.24 -12.73 73.43
C ILE A 317 -1.68 -14.05 72.79
N PHE A 318 -2.01 -15.07 73.60
CA PHE A 318 -2.48 -16.37 73.08
C PHE A 318 -3.79 -16.23 72.30
N GLY A 319 -4.73 -15.41 72.79
CA GLY A 319 -5.99 -15.12 72.12
C GLY A 319 -5.79 -14.52 70.73
N SER A 320 -4.82 -13.62 70.55
CA SER A 320 -4.51 -13.05 69.23
C SER A 320 -3.90 -14.07 68.26
N LEU A 321 -3.09 -15.02 68.75
CA LEU A 321 -2.54 -16.11 67.93
C LEU A 321 -3.64 -17.06 67.45
N VAL A 322 -4.57 -17.42 68.35
CA VAL A 322 -5.75 -18.22 68.02
C VAL A 322 -6.68 -17.46 67.05
N ASP A 323 -6.88 -16.15 67.26
CA ASP A 323 -7.64 -15.29 66.35
C ASP A 323 -7.02 -15.28 64.94
N ALA A 324 -5.70 -15.10 64.83
CA ALA A 324 -4.99 -15.13 63.57
C ALA A 324 -4.99 -16.50 62.88
N LEU A 325 -5.05 -17.60 63.62
CA LEU A 325 -5.13 -18.94 63.04
C LEU A 325 -6.52 -19.30 62.50
N PHE A 326 -7.59 -18.89 63.20
CA PHE A 326 -8.93 -19.44 62.96
C PHE A 326 -10.01 -18.42 62.59
N PHE A 327 -9.92 -17.17 63.06
CA PHE A 327 -11.04 -16.23 63.02
C PHE A 327 -10.78 -15.01 62.13
N ASN A 328 -9.54 -14.51 62.09
CA ASN A 328 -9.14 -13.42 61.22
C ASN A 328 -9.14 -13.91 59.76
N LYS A 329 -9.86 -13.19 58.89
CA LYS A 329 -10.00 -13.51 57.47
C LYS A 329 -9.28 -12.51 56.57
N LYS A 330 -8.25 -11.83 57.08
CA LYS A 330 -7.45 -10.88 56.29
C LYS A 330 -6.90 -11.55 55.03
N TYR A 331 -6.41 -12.79 55.13
CA TYR A 331 -5.92 -13.55 53.98
C TYR A 331 -6.94 -13.64 52.83
N LYS A 332 -8.23 -13.89 53.14
CA LYS A 332 -9.30 -13.92 52.13
C LYS A 332 -9.47 -12.58 51.44
N LYS A 333 -9.46 -11.49 52.21
CA LYS A 333 -9.61 -10.13 51.67
C LYS A 333 -8.44 -9.76 50.75
N VAL A 334 -7.21 -10.05 51.17
CA VAL A 334 -6.00 -9.79 50.37
C VAL A 334 -5.98 -10.62 49.09
N PHE A 335 -6.37 -11.89 49.17
CA PHE A 335 -6.47 -12.76 48.00
C PHE A 335 -7.50 -12.25 46.99
N LEU A 336 -8.72 -11.92 47.43
CA LEU A 336 -9.77 -11.40 46.55
C LEU A 336 -9.32 -10.13 45.83
N GLN A 337 -8.70 -9.18 46.54
CA GLN A 337 -8.16 -7.96 45.94
C GLN A 337 -7.11 -8.23 44.86
N LYS A 338 -6.21 -9.21 45.08
CA LYS A 338 -5.22 -9.62 44.07
C LYS A 338 -5.88 -10.18 42.81
N GLN A 339 -6.90 -11.04 42.97
CA GLN A 339 -7.62 -11.63 41.85
C GLN A 339 -8.39 -10.57 41.05
N GLU A 340 -9.05 -9.63 41.74
CA GLU A 340 -9.72 -8.49 41.13
C GLU A 340 -8.74 -7.61 40.33
N GLU A 341 -7.55 -7.34 40.87
CA GLU A 341 -6.54 -6.54 40.17
C GLU A 341 -5.98 -7.23 38.92
N ILE A 342 -5.74 -8.55 38.98
CA ILE A 342 -5.36 -9.35 37.81
C ILE A 342 -6.44 -9.27 36.73
N LEU A 343 -7.71 -9.40 37.12
CA LEU A 343 -8.85 -9.29 36.19
C LEU A 343 -8.93 -7.90 35.56
N ILE A 344 -8.84 -6.84 36.36
CA ILE A 344 -8.89 -5.45 35.85
C ILE A 344 -7.75 -5.21 34.86
N GLN A 345 -6.51 -5.58 35.19
CA GLN A 345 -5.36 -5.37 34.31
C GLN A 345 -5.49 -6.13 32.99
N SER A 346 -5.94 -7.39 33.05
CA SER A 346 -6.19 -8.23 31.87
C SER A 346 -7.27 -7.62 30.97
N LEU A 347 -8.41 -7.25 31.53
CA LEU A 347 -9.54 -6.71 30.76
C LEU A 347 -9.25 -5.32 30.19
N ARG A 348 -8.47 -4.49 30.90
CA ARG A 348 -8.00 -3.20 30.37
C ARG A 348 -7.16 -3.37 29.11
N LYS A 349 -6.27 -4.36 29.10
CA LYS A 349 -5.48 -4.70 27.92
C LYS A 349 -6.39 -5.16 26.76
N ASN A 350 -7.35 -6.04 27.02
CA ASN A 350 -8.29 -6.50 26.00
C ASN A 350 -9.15 -5.35 25.43
N LEU A 351 -9.47 -4.33 26.22
CA LEU A 351 -10.15 -3.12 25.72
C LEU A 351 -9.24 -2.33 24.76
N ASP A 352 -7.94 -2.23 25.04
CA ASP A 352 -6.97 -1.57 24.13
C ASP A 352 -6.73 -2.36 22.83
N GLU A 353 -6.96 -3.68 22.85
CA GLU A 353 -6.89 -4.52 21.65
C GLU A 353 -8.00 -4.17 20.63
N ILE A 354 -9.17 -3.67 21.07
CA ILE A 354 -10.23 -3.16 20.18
C ILE A 354 -9.68 -2.05 19.28
N LYS A 355 -8.96 -1.10 19.88
CA LYS A 355 -8.34 0.03 19.18
C LYS A 355 -7.28 -0.45 18.19
N THR A 356 -6.46 -1.40 18.62
CA THR A 356 -5.39 -1.96 17.78
C THR A 356 -5.97 -2.71 16.57
N ALA A 357 -6.99 -3.55 16.78
CA ALA A 357 -7.67 -4.29 15.72
C ALA A 357 -8.30 -3.34 14.69
N LEU A 358 -8.90 -2.25 15.16
CA LEU A 358 -9.52 -1.27 14.27
C LEU A 358 -8.48 -0.52 13.41
N LEU A 359 -7.34 -0.13 13.98
CA LEU A 359 -6.26 0.52 13.22
C LEU A 359 -5.69 -0.41 12.15
N LEU A 360 -5.45 -1.68 12.50
CA LEU A 360 -4.95 -2.68 11.55
C LEU A 360 -5.90 -2.84 10.36
N TYR A 361 -7.20 -2.97 10.63
CA TYR A 361 -8.23 -3.01 9.58
C TYR A 361 -8.14 -1.80 8.64
N PHE A 362 -8.05 -0.57 9.16
CA PHE A 362 -7.96 0.61 8.30
C PHE A 362 -6.66 0.69 7.49
N TYR A 363 -5.55 0.21 8.03
CA TYR A 363 -4.28 0.16 7.29
C TYR A 363 -4.31 -0.86 6.16
N GLU A 364 -4.94 -2.02 6.38
CA GLU A 364 -5.15 -3.04 5.35
C GLU A 364 -6.08 -2.52 4.25
N GLU A 365 -7.23 -1.94 4.61
CA GLU A 365 -8.16 -1.33 3.64
C GLU A 365 -7.53 -0.20 2.84
N ASN A 366 -6.75 0.67 3.49
CA ASN A 366 -6.01 1.73 2.81
C ASN A 366 -5.05 1.15 1.76
N GLN A 367 -4.31 0.09 2.10
CA GLN A 367 -3.38 -0.54 1.17
C GLN A 367 -4.12 -1.19 -0.01
N LEU A 368 -5.24 -1.87 0.22
CA LEU A 368 -6.06 -2.46 -0.83
C LEU A 368 -6.60 -1.40 -1.79
N LEU A 369 -7.14 -0.30 -1.27
CA LEU A 369 -7.63 0.82 -2.08
C LEU A 369 -6.50 1.44 -2.92
N ILE A 370 -5.32 1.65 -2.32
CA ILE A 370 -4.14 2.17 -3.02
C ILE A 370 -3.78 1.27 -4.20
N ASP A 371 -3.71 -0.04 -4.01
CA ASP A 371 -3.31 -0.98 -5.06
C ASP A 371 -4.35 -1.01 -6.19
N ARG A 372 -5.65 -0.94 -5.88
CA ARG A 372 -6.72 -0.86 -6.90
C ARG A 372 -6.72 0.46 -7.67
N ILE A 373 -6.53 1.59 -7.00
CA ILE A 373 -6.38 2.90 -7.66
C ILE A 373 -5.18 2.87 -8.61
N ASN A 374 -4.06 2.29 -8.15
CA ASN A 374 -2.86 2.14 -8.98
C ASN A 374 -3.13 1.27 -10.22
N GLU A 375 -3.88 0.18 -10.10
CA GLU A 375 -4.29 -0.66 -11.24
C GLU A 375 -5.10 0.15 -12.26
N ILE A 376 -6.15 0.85 -11.83
CA ILE A 376 -7.01 1.67 -12.71
C ILE A 376 -6.18 2.74 -13.45
N ILE A 377 -5.29 3.42 -12.74
CA ILE A 377 -4.38 4.40 -13.32
C ILE A 377 -3.47 3.75 -14.37
N ASN A 378 -2.90 2.58 -14.07
CA ASN A 378 -1.97 1.92 -14.98
C ASN A 378 -2.66 1.35 -16.22
N GLU A 379 -3.87 0.80 -16.09
CA GLU A 379 -4.68 0.32 -17.23
C GLU A 379 -4.96 1.46 -18.22
N GLU A 380 -5.39 2.62 -17.73
CA GLU A 380 -5.63 3.81 -18.57
C GLU A 380 -4.33 4.35 -19.20
N LEU A 381 -3.20 4.21 -18.50
CA LEU A 381 -1.89 4.63 -19.01
C LEU A 381 -1.22 3.59 -19.95
N GLU A 382 -1.67 2.33 -19.96
CA GLU A 382 -1.09 1.24 -20.75
C GLU A 382 -1.20 1.53 -22.26
N VAL A 383 -2.29 2.16 -22.70
CA VAL A 383 -2.51 2.55 -24.09
C VAL A 383 -1.37 3.42 -24.62
N TYR A 384 -0.85 4.34 -23.81
CA TYR A 384 0.31 5.17 -24.15
C TYR A 384 1.63 4.37 -24.15
N SER A 385 1.70 3.27 -23.40
CA SER A 385 2.89 2.42 -23.31
C SER A 385 3.01 1.54 -24.54
N THR A 386 1.90 0.93 -24.94
CA THR A 386 1.79 0.10 -26.15
C THR A 386 1.93 0.95 -27.40
N GLY A 387 1.27 2.12 -27.45
CA GLY A 387 1.46 3.09 -28.53
C GLY A 387 2.91 3.61 -28.63
N GLY A 388 3.56 3.89 -27.49
CA GLY A 388 4.97 4.29 -27.44
C GLY A 388 5.93 3.21 -27.97
N LYS A 389 5.71 1.93 -27.61
CA LYS A 389 6.50 0.81 -28.15
C LYS A 389 6.32 0.64 -29.66
N TYR A 390 5.09 0.79 -30.15
CA TYR A 390 4.81 0.72 -31.58
C TYR A 390 5.54 1.84 -32.35
N LEU A 391 5.52 3.07 -31.83
CA LEU A 391 6.28 4.20 -32.38
C LEU A 391 7.79 3.96 -32.39
N GLU A 392 8.35 3.43 -31.31
CA GLU A 392 9.78 3.09 -31.22
C GLU A 392 10.18 2.06 -32.29
N ASN A 393 9.38 1.01 -32.46
CA ASN A 393 9.62 -0.02 -33.48
C ASN A 393 9.56 0.57 -34.90
N MET A 394 8.58 1.45 -35.15
CA MET A 394 8.45 2.16 -36.42
C MET A 394 9.66 3.05 -36.69
N LYS A 395 10.07 3.87 -35.71
CA LYS A 395 11.25 4.74 -35.78
C LYS A 395 12.51 3.93 -36.12
N ASN A 396 12.75 2.82 -35.44
CA ASN A 396 13.92 1.98 -35.67
C ASN A 396 13.91 1.32 -37.05
N THR A 397 12.74 0.91 -37.53
CA THR A 397 12.58 0.36 -38.88
C THR A 397 12.89 1.41 -39.94
N ILE A 398 12.32 2.62 -39.82
CA ILE A 398 12.58 3.73 -40.75
C ILE A 398 14.05 4.16 -40.71
N LYS A 399 14.66 4.21 -39.53
CA LYS A 399 16.10 4.49 -39.37
C LYS A 399 16.96 3.49 -40.13
N SER A 400 16.70 2.19 -39.95
CA SER A 400 17.43 1.13 -40.65
C SER A 400 17.31 1.26 -42.17
N LEU A 401 16.11 1.56 -42.68
CA LEU A 401 15.90 1.78 -44.13
C LEU A 401 16.65 3.01 -44.63
N ARG A 402 16.65 4.10 -43.88
CA ARG A 402 17.40 5.31 -44.21
C ARG A 402 18.91 5.02 -44.28
N ASP A 403 19.44 4.30 -43.30
CA ASP A 403 20.86 3.99 -43.21
C ASP A 403 21.27 3.06 -44.38
N GLU A 404 20.42 2.08 -44.77
CA GLU A 404 20.61 1.26 -45.99
C GLU A 404 20.68 2.13 -47.27
N VAL A 405 19.80 3.13 -47.41
CA VAL A 405 19.79 4.07 -48.54
C VAL A 405 21.07 4.90 -48.57
N TYR A 406 21.50 5.43 -47.42
CA TYR A 406 22.71 6.23 -47.28
C TYR A 406 23.95 5.44 -47.72
N ASP A 407 24.09 4.20 -47.24
CA ASP A 407 25.22 3.33 -47.54
C ASP A 407 25.32 3.02 -49.04
N LEU A 408 24.20 2.70 -49.68
CA LEU A 408 24.18 2.43 -51.12
C LEU A 408 24.53 3.69 -51.92
N LYS A 409 23.95 4.84 -51.56
CA LYS A 409 24.25 6.13 -52.19
C LYS A 409 25.75 6.46 -52.10
N SER A 410 26.36 6.26 -50.95
CA SER A 410 27.79 6.54 -50.72
C SER A 410 28.69 5.65 -51.60
N LYS A 411 28.35 4.35 -51.74
CA LYS A 411 29.04 3.43 -52.65
C LYS A 411 28.94 3.86 -54.11
N ILE A 412 27.75 4.25 -54.56
CA ILE A 412 27.53 4.70 -55.95
C ILE A 412 28.27 6.01 -56.21
N LYS A 413 28.25 6.96 -55.28
CA LYS A 413 29.00 8.23 -55.39
C LYS A 413 30.50 8.01 -55.53
N THR A 414 31.06 7.08 -54.75
CA THR A 414 32.49 6.75 -54.80
C THR A 414 32.91 6.15 -56.14
N GLU A 415 32.00 5.46 -56.84
CA GLU A 415 32.25 4.93 -58.20
C GLU A 415 32.14 6.03 -59.28
N LEU A 416 31.42 7.10 -59.01
CA LEU A 416 31.19 8.23 -59.92
C LEU A 416 32.33 9.26 -59.91
N SER A 417 32.97 9.42 -58.75
CA SER A 417 34.20 10.22 -58.51
C SER A 417 35.46 9.46 -58.92
#